data_AF-A0A9D7AGE4-F1
#
_entry.id   AF-A0A9D7AGE4-F1
#
_cell.length_a   1.000
_cell.length_b   1.000
_cell.length_c   1.000
_cell.angle_alpha   90.00
_cell.angle_beta   90.00
_cell.angle_gamma   90.00
#
_symmetry.space_group_name_H-M   'P 1'
#
loop_
_entity.id
_entity.type
_entity.pdbx_description
1 polymer ?
#
loop_
_entity_poly.entity_id
_entity_poly.type
_entity_poly.pdbx_seq_one_letter_code
_entity_poly.pdbx_strand_id
1 'polypeptide(L)'
;MDQEIASLKLNINQLAGITDVHRQTVAARLKNVEPAPGSNSKLKLYLVTEVLKELMTSTPSADVDDMTPSDRLAHWRAENERIKFEQETGQLIPADEVAREISLMAKAVVMILETLPDILERDCALPPHAVVRVQDIIDDLRDQMAQRVFEAGADEEEAQEEQ
;
A
#
# COMPACT_ATOMS: atom_id res chain seq x y z
N MET A 1 15.52 43.78 -9.02
CA MET A 1 14.36 43.19 -9.70
C MET A 1 13.78 44.28 -10.57
N ASP A 2 13.69 44.08 -11.89
CA ASP A 2 13.23 45.14 -12.79
C ASP A 2 11.84 45.62 -12.37
N GLN A 3 11.74 46.90 -12.00
CA GLN A 3 10.47 47.50 -11.55
C GLN A 3 9.39 47.41 -12.63
N GLU A 4 9.80 47.25 -13.89
CA GLU A 4 8.93 47.01 -15.03
C GLU A 4 8.18 45.68 -14.93
N ILE A 5 8.85 44.58 -14.54
CA ILE A 5 8.21 43.26 -14.41
C ILE A 5 7.25 43.24 -13.22
N ALA A 6 7.63 43.88 -12.12
CA ALA A 6 6.82 43.91 -10.90
C ALA A 6 5.49 44.67 -11.07
N SER A 7 5.41 45.61 -12.02
CA SER A 7 4.22 46.41 -12.29
C SER A 7 3.46 46.00 -13.55
N LEU A 8 4.00 45.04 -14.31
CA LEU A 8 3.40 44.56 -15.56
C LEU A 8 2.06 43.87 -15.30
N LYS A 9 1.02 44.37 -16.00
CA LYS A 9 -0.34 43.83 -15.95
C LYS A 9 -0.73 43.32 -17.33
N LEU A 10 -1.22 42.09 -17.39
CA LEU A 10 -1.67 41.46 -18.63
C LEU A 10 -3.11 40.96 -18.50
N ASN A 11 -3.86 40.99 -19.60
CA ASN A 11 -5.17 40.36 -19.68
C ASN A 11 -5.05 38.89 -20.14
N ILE A 12 -6.15 38.14 -20.06
CA ILE A 12 -6.19 36.71 -20.41
C ILE A 12 -5.75 36.44 -21.86
N ASN A 13 -6.10 37.32 -22.81
CA ASN A 13 -5.71 37.13 -24.22
C ASN A 13 -4.21 37.37 -24.43
N GLN A 14 -3.63 38.36 -23.73
CA GLN A 14 -2.19 38.62 -23.76
C GLN A 14 -1.43 37.46 -23.12
N LEU A 15 -1.90 36.97 -21.97
CA LEU A 15 -1.34 35.79 -21.31
C LEU A 15 -1.42 34.55 -22.19
N ALA A 16 -2.56 34.31 -22.86
CA ALA A 16 -2.70 33.24 -23.83
C ALA A 16 -1.71 33.38 -25.00
N GLY A 17 -1.56 34.60 -25.53
CA GLY A 17 -0.64 34.87 -26.64
C GLY A 17 0.84 34.65 -26.30
N ILE A 18 1.27 34.96 -25.08
CA ILE A 18 2.68 34.77 -24.67
C ILE A 18 2.98 33.35 -24.19
N THR A 19 1.97 32.62 -23.70
CA THR A 19 2.16 31.25 -23.17
C THR A 19 1.84 30.16 -24.19
N ASP A 20 1.27 30.54 -25.35
CA ASP A 20 0.73 29.61 -26.36
C ASP A 20 -0.33 28.64 -25.79
N VAL A 21 -1.00 29.05 -24.70
CA VAL A 21 -2.06 28.28 -24.05
C VAL A 21 -3.42 28.88 -24.40
N HIS A 22 -4.40 28.02 -24.69
CA HIS A 22 -5.76 28.46 -24.99
C HIS A 22 -6.34 29.32 -23.86
N ARG A 23 -7.03 30.42 -24.20
CA ARG A 23 -7.53 31.42 -23.25
C ARG A 23 -8.40 30.85 -22.12
N GLN A 24 -9.15 29.77 -22.38
CA GLN A 24 -9.99 29.13 -21.38
C GLN A 24 -9.15 28.42 -20.30
N THR A 25 -8.04 27.79 -20.70
CA THR A 25 -7.09 27.15 -19.79
C THR A 25 -6.38 28.20 -18.94
N VAL A 26 -5.99 29.33 -19.52
CA VAL A 26 -5.45 30.48 -18.77
C VAL A 26 -6.47 31.00 -17.76
N ALA A 27 -7.73 31.19 -18.17
CA ALA A 27 -8.79 31.64 -17.26
C ALA A 27 -9.05 30.65 -16.11
N ALA A 28 -8.98 29.34 -16.38
CA ALA A 28 -9.15 28.30 -15.36
C ALA A 28 -7.98 28.30 -14.35
N ARG A 29 -6.74 28.42 -14.82
CA ARG A 29 -5.54 28.49 -13.96
C ARG A 29 -5.52 29.74 -13.09
N LEU A 30 -6.08 30.85 -13.56
CA LEU A 30 -6.13 32.12 -12.83
C LEU A 30 -7.41 32.31 -12.01
N LYS A 31 -8.18 31.25 -11.78
CA LYS A 31 -9.43 31.32 -11.00
C LYS A 31 -9.20 31.82 -9.57
N ASN A 32 -8.05 31.51 -8.98
CA ASN A 32 -7.68 31.88 -7.62
C ASN A 32 -6.85 33.17 -7.53
N VAL A 33 -6.54 33.81 -8.67
CA VAL A 33 -5.73 35.02 -8.70
C VAL A 33 -6.64 36.25 -8.71
N GLU A 34 -6.41 37.18 -7.79
CA GLU A 34 -7.17 38.42 -7.74
C GLU A 34 -6.84 39.35 -8.93
N PRO A 35 -7.86 39.94 -9.60
CA PRO A 35 -7.62 40.91 -10.65
C PRO A 35 -6.92 42.17 -10.13
N ALA A 36 -5.92 42.64 -10.86
CA ALA A 36 -5.16 43.83 -10.53
C ALA A 36 -6.03 45.11 -10.61
N PRO A 37 -5.64 46.19 -9.91
CA PRO A 37 -6.31 47.50 -9.98
C PRO A 37 -6.39 48.02 -11.42
N GLY A 38 -7.57 48.52 -11.81
CA GLY A 38 -7.89 48.90 -13.20
C GLY A 38 -8.70 47.84 -13.97
N SER A 39 -8.96 46.69 -13.36
CA SER A 39 -9.86 45.67 -13.89
C SER A 39 -11.32 46.12 -13.85
N ASN A 40 -12.12 45.67 -14.82
CA ASN A 40 -13.57 45.86 -14.84
C ASN A 40 -14.27 44.59 -15.33
N SER A 41 -15.61 44.61 -15.41
CA SER A 41 -16.42 43.44 -15.80
C SER A 41 -16.13 42.93 -17.23
N LYS A 42 -15.62 43.77 -18.12
CA LYS A 42 -15.29 43.42 -19.52
C LYS A 42 -13.80 43.14 -19.74
N LEU A 43 -12.92 43.69 -18.89
CA LEU A 43 -11.47 43.58 -19.01
C LEU A 43 -10.85 43.29 -17.64
N LYS A 44 -10.47 42.02 -17.44
CA LYS A 44 -9.70 41.59 -16.27
C LYS A 44 -8.20 41.69 -16.57
N LEU A 45 -7.47 42.36 -15.68
CA LEU A 45 -6.02 42.49 -15.70
C LEU A 45 -5.44 41.72 -14.54
N TYR A 46 -4.29 41.08 -14.73
CA TYR A 46 -3.59 40.30 -13.72
C TYR A 46 -2.15 40.78 -13.63
N LEU A 47 -1.64 40.92 -12.42
CA LEU A 47 -0.22 41.19 -12.17
C LEU A 47 0.60 39.94 -12.52
N VAL A 48 1.63 40.10 -13.34
CA VAL A 48 2.47 38.97 -13.78
C VAL A 48 3.11 38.27 -12.58
N THR A 49 3.46 38.99 -11.52
CA THR A 49 4.02 38.43 -10.29
C THR A 49 3.03 37.49 -9.58
N GLU A 50 1.75 37.88 -9.47
CA GLU A 50 0.72 37.06 -8.83
C GLU A 50 0.35 35.84 -9.71
N VAL A 51 0.33 36.02 -11.03
CA VAL A 51 0.17 34.92 -11.98
C VAL A 51 1.29 33.88 -11.81
N LEU A 52 2.55 34.33 -11.76
CA LEU A 52 3.70 33.44 -11.57
C LEU A 52 3.67 32.78 -10.19
N LYS A 53 3.29 33.51 -9.14
CA LYS A 53 3.18 32.96 -7.79
C LYS A 53 2.16 31.83 -7.71
N GLU A 54 0.98 32.00 -8.30
CA GLU A 54 -0.03 30.93 -8.40
C GLU A 54 0.51 29.73 -9.17
N LEU A 55 1.13 29.95 -10.33
CA LEU A 55 1.69 28.87 -11.15
C LEU A 55 2.84 28.11 -10.49
N MET A 56 3.58 28.77 -9.58
CA MET A 56 4.69 28.19 -8.82
C MET A 56 4.24 27.58 -7.49
N THR A 57 2.99 27.80 -7.08
CA THR A 57 2.45 27.12 -5.90
C THR A 57 2.20 25.68 -6.33
N SER A 58 3.04 24.75 -5.85
CA SER A 58 2.87 23.32 -6.13
C SER A 58 1.42 22.96 -5.88
N THR A 59 0.75 22.41 -6.89
CA THR A 59 -0.54 21.75 -6.70
C THR A 59 -0.36 20.79 -5.52
N PRO A 60 -1.06 20.98 -4.39
CA PRO A 60 -0.96 20.02 -3.29
C PRO A 60 -1.28 18.64 -3.89
N SER A 61 -0.54 17.60 -3.48
CA SER A 61 -0.96 16.24 -3.79
C SER A 61 -2.39 16.12 -3.27
N ALA A 62 -3.36 16.05 -4.18
CA ALA A 62 -4.76 15.98 -3.78
C ALA A 62 -4.90 14.74 -2.91
N ASP A 63 -5.40 14.93 -1.68
CA ASP A 63 -5.82 13.81 -0.86
C ASP A 63 -6.83 12.98 -1.68
N VAL A 64 -6.83 11.65 -1.53
CA VAL A 64 -7.73 10.76 -2.28
C VAL A 64 -9.19 11.16 -2.06
N ASP A 65 -9.48 11.75 -0.90
CA ASP A 65 -10.80 12.28 -0.55
C ASP A 65 -11.16 13.59 -1.26
N ASP A 66 -10.17 14.38 -1.67
CA ASP A 66 -10.35 15.62 -2.44
C ASP A 66 -10.43 15.37 -3.96
N MET A 67 -10.13 14.16 -4.42
CA MET A 67 -10.22 13.77 -5.83
C MET A 67 -11.67 13.70 -6.33
N THR A 68 -11.87 13.99 -7.62
CA THR A 68 -13.17 13.75 -8.26
C THR A 68 -13.52 12.26 -8.23
N PRO A 69 -14.81 11.87 -8.29
CA PRO A 69 -15.19 10.46 -8.33
C PRO A 69 -14.51 9.66 -9.47
N SER A 70 -14.23 10.32 -10.60
CA SER A 70 -13.51 9.71 -11.72
C SER A 70 -12.05 9.44 -11.38
N ASP A 71 -11.36 10.43 -10.81
CA ASP A 71 -9.94 10.32 -10.46
C ASP A 71 -9.73 9.34 -9.31
N ARG A 72 -10.64 9.33 -8.32
CA ARG A 72 -10.65 8.36 -7.24
C ARG A 72 -10.81 6.92 -7.75
N LEU A 73 -11.70 6.70 -8.73
CA LEU A 73 -11.85 5.40 -9.37
C LEU A 73 -10.57 4.98 -10.11
N ALA A 74 -9.92 5.91 -10.81
CA ALA A 74 -8.66 5.65 -11.49
C ALA A 74 -7.53 5.30 -10.50
N HIS A 75 -7.45 6.03 -9.37
CA HIS A 75 -6.53 5.75 -8.29
C HIS A 75 -6.72 4.33 -7.73
N TRP A 76 -7.93 3.96 -7.32
CA TRP A 76 -8.19 2.63 -6.77
C TRP A 76 -8.02 1.50 -7.79
N ARG A 77 -8.26 1.77 -9.08
CA ARG A 77 -7.93 0.81 -10.14
C ARG A 77 -6.44 0.56 -10.24
N ALA A 78 -5.63 1.61 -10.24
CA ALA A 78 -4.18 1.49 -10.26
C ALA A 78 -3.66 0.77 -9.02
N GLU A 79 -4.23 1.07 -7.84
CA GLU A 79 -3.85 0.41 -6.59
C GLU A 79 -4.21 -1.08 -6.58
N ASN A 80 -5.39 -1.44 -7.08
CA ASN A 80 -5.78 -2.83 -7.23
C ASN A 80 -4.89 -3.58 -8.24
N GLU A 81 -4.48 -2.93 -9.33
CA GLU A 81 -3.53 -3.51 -10.29
C GLU A 81 -2.15 -3.71 -9.65
N ARG A 82 -1.69 -2.78 -8.79
CA ARG A 82 -0.46 -2.94 -8.01
C ARG A 82 -0.55 -4.15 -7.08
N ILE A 83 -1.60 -4.26 -6.28
CA ILE A 83 -1.84 -5.40 -5.37
C ILE A 83 -1.86 -6.72 -6.17
N LYS A 84 -2.55 -6.73 -7.30
CA LYS A 84 -2.62 -7.92 -8.16
C LYS A 84 -1.25 -8.29 -8.73
N PHE A 85 -0.46 -7.31 -9.18
CA PHE A 85 0.90 -7.53 -9.64
C PHE A 85 1.80 -8.09 -8.53
N GLU A 86 1.67 -7.58 -7.30
CA GLU A 86 2.40 -8.08 -6.14
C GLU A 86 2.02 -9.52 -5.80
N GLN A 87 0.74 -9.88 -5.94
CA GLN A 87 0.29 -11.27 -5.81
C GLN A 87 0.85 -12.17 -6.92
N GLU A 88 0.75 -11.75 -8.18
CA GLU A 88 1.25 -12.52 -9.33
C GLU A 88 2.77 -12.73 -9.30
N THR A 89 3.52 -11.77 -8.74
CA THR A 89 4.98 -11.87 -8.58
C THR A 89 5.40 -12.55 -7.27
N GLY A 90 4.44 -12.90 -6.40
CA GLY A 90 4.70 -13.55 -5.11
C GLY A 90 5.28 -12.63 -4.04
N GLN A 91 5.22 -11.30 -4.24
CA GLN A 91 5.60 -10.32 -3.22
C GLN A 91 4.53 -10.19 -2.13
N LEU A 92 3.26 -10.43 -2.48
CA LEU A 92 2.13 -10.46 -1.56
C LEU A 92 1.46 -11.84 -1.63
N ILE A 93 1.40 -12.57 -0.53
CA ILE A 93 0.79 -13.91 -0.48
C ILE A 93 -0.50 -13.83 0.35
N PRO A 94 -1.63 -14.37 -0.14
CA PRO A 94 -2.84 -14.49 0.65
C PRO A 94 -2.62 -15.32 1.93
N ALA A 95 -3.23 -14.90 3.04
CA ALA A 95 -3.02 -15.54 4.34
C ALA A 95 -3.49 -17.00 4.35
N ASP A 96 -4.57 -17.33 3.63
CA ASP A 96 -5.09 -18.69 3.51
C ASP A 96 -4.13 -19.63 2.77
N GLU A 97 -3.40 -19.10 1.79
CA GLU A 97 -2.37 -19.85 1.07
C GLU A 97 -1.19 -20.17 1.99
N VAL A 98 -0.68 -19.17 2.73
CA VAL A 98 0.39 -19.40 3.72
C VAL A 98 -0.06 -20.42 4.77
N ALA A 99 -1.25 -20.26 5.34
CA ALA A 99 -1.79 -21.18 6.33
C ALA A 99 -1.90 -22.61 5.80
N ARG A 100 -2.33 -22.78 4.54
CA ARG A 100 -2.41 -24.08 3.87
C ARG A 100 -1.04 -24.72 3.74
N GLU A 101 -0.05 -24.00 3.21
CA GLU A 101 1.30 -24.55 3.00
C GLU A 101 1.97 -24.94 4.33
N ILE A 102 1.84 -24.11 5.36
CA ILE A 102 2.35 -24.42 6.70
C ILE A 102 1.62 -25.63 7.29
N SER A 103 0.30 -25.76 7.10
CA SER A 103 -0.46 -26.93 7.55
C SER A 103 0.00 -28.21 6.85
N LEU A 104 0.30 -28.16 5.55
CA LEU A 104 0.84 -29.30 4.81
C LEU A 104 2.21 -29.71 5.34
N MET A 105 3.09 -28.74 5.61
CA MET A 105 4.41 -28.99 6.20
C MET A 105 4.29 -29.63 7.60
N ALA A 106 3.46 -29.06 8.48
CA ALA A 106 3.23 -29.57 9.82
C ALA A 106 2.69 -31.01 9.78
N LYS A 107 1.71 -31.27 8.90
CA LYS A 107 1.15 -32.61 8.70
C LYS A 107 2.21 -33.61 8.23
N ALA A 108 3.07 -33.22 7.28
CA ALA A 108 4.13 -34.09 6.80
C ALA A 108 5.10 -34.50 7.93
N VAL A 109 5.48 -33.56 8.79
CA VAL A 109 6.33 -33.84 9.96
C VAL A 109 5.64 -34.78 10.93
N VAL A 110 4.37 -34.52 11.28
CA VAL A 110 3.61 -35.36 12.22
C VAL A 110 3.43 -36.78 11.69
N MET A 111 3.08 -36.95 10.41
CA MET A 111 2.92 -38.29 9.81
C MET A 111 4.22 -39.10 9.88
N ILE A 112 5.38 -38.46 9.70
CA ILE A 112 6.67 -39.17 9.82
C ILE A 112 6.89 -39.63 11.26
N LEU A 113 6.63 -38.77 12.25
CA LEU A 113 6.75 -39.11 13.67
C LEU A 113 5.84 -40.29 14.05
N GLU A 114 4.61 -40.34 13.54
CA GLU A 114 3.66 -41.43 13.79
C GLU A 114 4.13 -42.79 13.25
N THR A 115 5.00 -42.82 12.24
CA THR A 115 5.57 -44.07 11.71
C THR A 115 6.78 -44.58 12.49
N LEU A 116 7.36 -43.76 13.36
CA LEU A 116 8.59 -44.11 14.08
C LEU A 116 8.42 -45.34 15.01
N PRO A 117 7.31 -45.51 15.76
CA PRO A 117 7.05 -46.72 16.53
C PRO A 117 7.07 -47.99 15.69
N ASP A 118 6.45 -47.96 14.50
CA ASP A 118 6.40 -49.11 13.59
C ASP A 118 7.79 -49.46 13.05
N ILE A 119 8.59 -48.44 12.70
CA ILE A 119 9.98 -48.62 12.27
C ILE A 119 10.81 -49.27 13.39
N LEU A 120 10.64 -48.80 14.61
CA LEU A 120 11.35 -49.28 15.78
C LEU A 120 10.93 -50.70 16.18
N GLU A 121 9.65 -51.04 16.08
CA GLU A 121 9.15 -52.42 16.26
C GLU A 121 9.77 -53.36 15.23
N ARG A 122 9.72 -52.99 13.94
CA ARG A 122 10.17 -53.83 12.83
C ARG A 122 11.68 -53.97 12.74
N ASP A 123 12.41 -52.85 12.78
CA ASP A 123 13.84 -52.80 12.44
C ASP A 123 14.74 -52.93 13.67
N CYS A 124 14.22 -52.60 14.87
CA CYS A 124 14.97 -52.70 16.13
C CYS A 124 14.45 -53.79 17.07
N ALA A 125 13.38 -54.51 16.68
CA ALA A 125 12.76 -55.59 17.46
C ALA A 125 12.42 -55.16 18.90
N LEU A 126 11.95 -53.91 19.05
CA LEU A 126 11.53 -53.41 20.36
C LEU A 126 10.37 -54.24 20.90
N PRO A 127 10.38 -54.60 22.19
CA PRO A 127 9.29 -55.34 22.79
C PRO A 127 8.02 -54.46 22.86
N PRO A 128 6.81 -55.05 22.87
CA PRO A 128 5.56 -54.30 22.76
C PRO A 128 5.41 -53.17 23.78
N HIS A 129 5.80 -53.40 25.04
CA HIS A 129 5.72 -52.37 26.08
C HIS A 129 6.62 -51.15 25.81
N ALA A 130 7.76 -51.35 25.12
CA ALA A 130 8.66 -50.25 24.77
C ALA A 130 8.13 -49.48 23.56
N VAL A 131 7.49 -50.15 22.59
CA VAL A 131 6.81 -49.49 21.45
C VAL A 131 5.67 -48.60 21.93
N VAL A 132 4.82 -49.10 22.84
CA VAL A 132 3.75 -48.27 23.46
C VAL A 132 4.34 -47.07 24.18
N ARG A 133 5.44 -47.25 24.94
CA ARG A 133 6.08 -46.12 25.61
C ARG A 133 6.62 -45.07 24.64
N VAL A 134 7.11 -45.48 23.47
CA VAL A 134 7.56 -44.55 22.43
C VAL A 134 6.38 -43.82 21.81
N GLN A 135 5.25 -44.50 21.56
CA GLN A 135 4.01 -43.86 21.09
C GLN A 135 3.55 -42.77 22.05
N ASP A 136 3.45 -43.09 23.35
CA ASP A 136 3.05 -42.11 24.38
C ASP A 136 3.96 -40.87 24.37
N ILE A 137 5.29 -41.06 24.27
CA ILE A 137 6.25 -39.95 24.24
C ILE A 137 6.08 -39.11 22.96
N ILE A 138 5.83 -39.74 21.81
CA ILE A 138 5.62 -39.02 20.55
C ILE A 138 4.35 -38.18 20.63
N ASP A 139 3.26 -38.71 21.20
CA ASP A 139 2.02 -37.97 21.40
C ASP A 139 2.21 -36.78 22.35
N ASP A 140 2.88 -36.99 23.49
CA ASP A 140 3.24 -35.91 24.43
C ASP A 140 4.10 -34.81 23.75
N LEU A 141 5.02 -35.20 22.87
CA LEU A 141 5.87 -34.27 22.14
C LEU A 141 5.07 -33.49 21.08
N ARG A 142 4.11 -34.13 20.41
CA ARG A 142 3.23 -33.46 19.44
C ARG A 142 2.36 -32.40 20.11
N ASP A 143 1.81 -32.70 21.28
CA ASP A 143 1.03 -31.74 22.07
C ASP A 143 1.91 -30.55 22.51
N GLN A 144 3.13 -30.82 22.98
CA GLN A 144 4.09 -29.75 23.29
C GLN A 144 4.47 -28.91 22.07
N MET A 145 4.61 -29.52 20.90
CA MET A 145 4.88 -28.78 19.66
C MET A 145 3.71 -27.86 19.31
N ALA A 146 2.47 -28.35 19.39
CA ALA A 146 1.28 -27.54 19.16
C ALA A 146 1.20 -26.35 20.13
N GLN A 147 1.46 -26.60 21.41
CA GLN A 147 1.46 -25.56 22.44
C GLN A 147 2.52 -24.48 22.17
N ARG A 148 3.76 -24.87 21.85
CA ARG A 148 4.82 -23.90 21.54
C ARG A 148 4.53 -23.08 20.28
N VAL A 149 3.91 -23.67 19.28
CA VAL A 149 3.50 -22.94 18.07
C VAL A 149 2.43 -21.91 18.40
N PHE A 150 1.48 -22.25 19.28
CA PHE A 150 0.44 -21.31 19.72
C PHE A 150 1.02 -20.16 20.55
N GLU A 151 1.90 -20.46 21.51
CA GLU A 151 2.57 -19.46 22.35
C GLU A 151 3.42 -18.50 21.50
N ALA A 152 4.20 -19.01 20.56
CA ALA A 152 5.01 -18.18 19.68
C ALA A 152 4.15 -17.22 18.81
N GLY A 153 2.96 -17.65 18.38
CA GLY A 153 2.03 -16.78 17.67
C GLY A 153 1.44 -15.67 18.55
N ALA A 154 1.09 -16.00 19.80
CA ALA A 154 0.55 -15.02 20.75
C ALA A 154 1.57 -13.93 21.11
N ASP A 155 2.84 -14.31 21.34
CA ASP A 155 3.91 -13.36 21.63
C ASP A 155 4.15 -12.37 20.46
N GLU A 156 3.97 -12.83 19.21
CA GLU A 156 4.10 -11.98 18.02
C GLU A 156 2.91 -11.01 17.83
N GLU A 157 1.70 -11.41 18.22
CA GLU A 157 0.50 -10.56 18.19
C GLU A 157 0.61 -9.44 19.25
N GLU A 158 0.99 -9.77 20.48
CA GLU A 158 1.18 -8.79 21.57
C GLU A 158 2.27 -7.74 21.22
N ALA A 159 3.37 -8.17 20.59
CA ALA A 159 4.46 -7.27 20.18
C ALA A 159 4.09 -6.31 19.03
N GLN A 160 3.06 -6.65 18.23
CA GLN A 160 2.55 -5.80 17.16
C GLN A 160 1.51 -4.78 17.66
N GLU A 161 0.76 -5.12 18.72
CA GLU A 161 -0.22 -4.20 19.34
C GLU A 161 0.46 -3.08 20.18
N GLU A 162 1.70 -3.29 20.61
CA GLU A 162 2.49 -2.32 21.39
C GLU A 162 3.28 -1.30 20.52
N GLN A 163 3.25 -1.41 19.18
CA GLN A 163 3.95 -0.53 18.23
C GLN A 163 3.02 0.45 17.52
#